data_AF-A0A5N5SPG3-F1
#
_entry.id   AF-A0A5N5SPG3-F1
#
_cell.length_a   1.000
_cell.length_b   1.000
_cell.length_c   1.000
_cell.angle_alpha   90.00
_cell.angle_beta   90.00
_cell.angle_gamma   90.00
#
_symmetry.space_group_name_H-M   'P 1'
#
loop_
_entity.id
_entity.type
_entity.pdbx_description
1 polymer ?
#
loop_
_entity_poly.entity_id
_entity_poly.type
_entity_poly.pdbx_seq_one_letter_code
_entity_poly.pdbx_strand_id
1 'polypeptide(L)'
;HISCEKAVSLVWKIVDYLKKENINNFAFQKDSFLCPYCMGFLYEPITLSCGHTYCKMCAINGTIKACLVCNTTNDTSAPEINVLISSLLEKWWSKEMKGISLRTEGETFIKEKKYSKALKTFTEARELVPSDHILLCRRSQVNLILGNDQDALRDACEATLHRPEWAMGYFCKSNALLALGREEDALVAMFVYALLANPEDGERVHYEVAKLILLILRRSAVRADGAQAFLSASRRDRRCPKEIEKAAAESLRAKRKKRRSSSIKTSFHHFITEDVPVVARVMSRLSSEVSKIKNCVNSYKVTVNNSVSHSSDFECPLCFLCFWEPVTTVCGHTFCRACLARSLDHASQCPLCKTSLRGILEVKPFNDGRSIVHAVGTRRFRCVTKSMRDGYNTSTIEYIEDKVVSDEDLPKLQTPS
;
A
#
# COMPACT_ATOMS: atom_id res chain seq x y z
N HIS A 1 34.69 4.93 -16.19
CA HIS A 1 34.19 4.80 -14.79
C HIS A 1 32.94 5.64 -14.58
N ILE A 2 31.77 5.01 -14.46
CA ILE A 2 30.51 5.67 -14.09
C ILE A 2 30.38 5.60 -12.56
N SER A 3 30.15 6.74 -11.88
CA SER A 3 29.89 6.76 -10.44
C SER A 3 28.45 6.31 -10.13
N CYS A 4 28.19 5.78 -8.93
CA CYS A 4 26.84 5.37 -8.52
C CYS A 4 25.81 6.49 -8.67
N GLU A 5 26.16 7.72 -8.28
CA GLU A 5 25.29 8.89 -8.41
C GLU A 5 24.91 9.19 -9.87
N LYS A 6 25.87 9.07 -10.80
CA LYS A 6 25.60 9.26 -12.23
C LYS A 6 24.70 8.15 -12.78
N ALA A 7 24.89 6.91 -12.32
CA ALA A 7 24.04 5.78 -12.70
C ALA A 7 22.61 5.95 -12.17
N VAL A 8 22.42 6.40 -10.93
CA VAL A 8 21.09 6.71 -10.37
C VAL A 8 20.42 7.84 -11.15
N SER A 9 21.16 8.92 -11.46
CA SER A 9 20.64 10.02 -12.28
C SER A 9 20.23 9.57 -13.68
N LEU A 10 20.99 8.65 -14.28
CA LEU A 10 20.66 8.05 -15.58
C LEU A 10 19.36 7.23 -15.50
N VAL A 11 19.25 6.35 -14.51
CA VAL A 11 18.03 5.56 -14.28
C VAL A 11 16.83 6.47 -14.09
N TRP A 12 16.96 7.53 -13.28
CA TRP A 12 15.89 8.49 -13.06
C TRP A 12 15.41 9.12 -14.37
N LYS A 13 16.34 9.57 -15.23
CA LYS A 13 16.00 10.16 -16.54
C LYS A 13 15.33 9.16 -17.48
N ILE A 14 15.79 7.90 -17.49
CA ILE A 14 15.20 6.83 -18.31
C ILE A 14 13.77 6.55 -17.83
N VAL A 15 13.57 6.38 -16.52
CA VAL A 15 12.26 6.13 -15.93
C VAL A 15 11.33 7.32 -16.19
N ASP A 16 11.77 8.56 -15.95
CA ASP A 16 10.98 9.77 -16.22
C ASP A 16 10.58 9.91 -17.70
N TYR A 17 11.51 9.64 -18.61
CA TYR A 17 11.23 9.60 -20.05
C TYR A 17 10.16 8.55 -20.40
N LEU A 18 10.33 7.32 -19.91
CA LEU A 18 9.37 6.24 -20.14
C LEU A 18 8.02 6.52 -19.49
N LYS A 19 7.99 7.16 -18.31
CA LYS A 19 6.74 7.61 -17.68
C LYS A 19 6.01 8.61 -18.57
N LYS A 20 6.72 9.59 -19.14
CA LYS A 20 6.14 10.62 -20.03
C LYS A 20 5.60 10.05 -21.34
N GLU A 21 6.27 9.07 -21.94
CA GLU A 21 5.82 8.45 -23.19
C GLU A 21 4.71 7.41 -22.99
N ASN A 22 4.58 6.84 -21.79
CA ASN A 22 3.76 5.65 -21.57
C ASN A 22 2.60 5.80 -20.58
N ILE A 23 2.44 6.95 -19.90
CA ILE A 23 1.42 7.13 -18.88
C ILE A 23 0.37 8.16 -19.31
N ASN A 24 -0.70 7.67 -19.94
CA ASN A 24 -2.02 8.10 -19.49
C ASN A 24 -2.36 7.15 -18.36
N ASN A 25 -2.48 7.69 -17.14
CA ASN A 25 -2.83 7.03 -15.87
C ASN A 25 -3.20 5.56 -16.02
N PHE A 26 -2.40 4.65 -15.45
CA PHE A 26 -2.90 3.33 -15.04
C PHE A 26 -4.07 3.59 -14.10
N ALA A 27 -5.25 3.75 -14.68
CA ALA A 27 -6.43 4.20 -13.99
C ALA A 27 -6.79 3.06 -13.07
N PHE A 28 -6.53 3.26 -11.79
CA PHE A 28 -6.90 2.31 -10.76
C PHE A 28 -8.38 2.01 -10.93
N GLN A 29 -8.69 0.77 -11.30
CA GLN A 29 -10.07 0.34 -11.43
C GLN A 29 -10.67 0.47 -10.04
N LYS A 30 -11.72 1.31 -9.90
CA LYS A 30 -12.39 1.65 -8.64
C LYS A 30 -13.24 0.47 -8.16
N ASP A 31 -12.66 -0.71 -8.09
CA ASP A 31 -13.34 -1.91 -7.66
C ASP A 31 -13.44 -1.89 -6.14
N SER A 32 -14.66 -1.72 -5.62
CA SER A 32 -14.96 -1.42 -4.21
C SER A 32 -14.53 -2.48 -3.18
N PHE A 33 -13.94 -3.60 -3.62
CA PHE A 33 -13.49 -4.72 -2.77
C PHE A 33 -12.00 -5.06 -2.93
N LEU A 34 -11.27 -4.32 -3.77
CA LEU A 34 -9.83 -4.44 -3.91
C LEU A 34 -9.13 -3.35 -3.12
N CYS A 35 -8.02 -3.70 -2.49
CA CYS A 35 -7.18 -2.75 -1.78
C CYS A 35 -6.40 -1.87 -2.76
N PRO A 36 -6.49 -0.52 -2.69
CA PRO A 36 -5.74 0.37 -3.57
C PRO A 36 -4.22 0.31 -3.42
N TYR A 37 -3.71 -0.30 -2.34
CA TYR A 37 -2.27 -0.45 -2.13
C TYR A 37 -1.72 -1.76 -2.68
N CYS A 38 -2.31 -2.90 -2.30
CA CYS A 38 -1.79 -4.21 -2.69
C CYS A 38 -2.46 -4.80 -3.95
N MET A 39 -3.52 -4.17 -4.46
CA MET A 39 -4.30 -4.62 -5.63
C MET A 39 -4.94 -6.02 -5.46
N GLY A 40 -4.94 -6.58 -4.24
CA GLY A 40 -5.65 -7.83 -3.90
C GLY A 40 -6.99 -7.55 -3.24
N PHE A 41 -7.76 -8.61 -2.98
CA PHE A 41 -8.95 -8.52 -2.14
C PHE A 41 -8.61 -7.93 -0.78
N LEU A 42 -9.53 -7.10 -0.27
CA LEU A 42 -9.42 -6.56 1.07
C LEU A 42 -9.37 -7.68 2.11
N TYR A 43 -8.51 -7.53 3.11
CA TYR A 43 -8.42 -8.44 4.25
C TYR A 43 -8.22 -7.62 5.51
N GLU A 44 -9.06 -7.90 6.51
CA GLU A 44 -9.27 -6.98 7.64
C GLU A 44 -9.47 -5.54 7.12
N PRO A 45 -10.52 -5.30 6.32
CA PRO A 45 -10.73 -4.00 5.66
C PRO A 45 -10.86 -2.89 6.70
N ILE A 46 -10.15 -1.79 6.52
CA ILE A 46 -10.33 -0.56 7.30
C ILE A 46 -10.79 0.55 6.37
N THR A 47 -11.72 1.39 6.83
CA THR A 47 -12.23 2.52 6.03
C THR A 47 -11.66 3.81 6.58
N LEU A 48 -10.95 4.56 5.74
CA LEU A 48 -10.38 5.85 6.11
C LEU A 48 -11.48 6.91 6.25
N SER A 49 -11.19 8.06 6.87
CA SER A 49 -12.18 9.14 7.03
C SER A 49 -12.65 9.73 5.68
N CYS A 50 -11.83 9.60 4.63
CA CYS A 50 -12.22 9.91 3.26
C CYS A 50 -13.13 8.87 2.58
N GLY A 51 -13.52 7.80 3.28
CA GLY A 51 -14.42 6.75 2.78
C GLY A 51 -13.75 5.63 1.96
N HIS A 52 -12.45 5.73 1.66
CA HIS A 52 -11.73 4.69 0.92
C HIS A 52 -11.25 3.57 1.85
N THR A 53 -11.37 2.33 1.38
CA THR A 53 -11.08 1.13 2.18
C THR A 53 -9.77 0.47 1.77
N TYR A 54 -8.98 0.03 2.75
CA TYR A 54 -7.67 -0.62 2.58
C TYR A 54 -7.57 -1.85 3.49
N CYS A 55 -6.65 -2.78 3.22
CA CYS A 55 -6.33 -3.80 4.22
C CYS A 55 -5.67 -3.14 5.45
N LYS A 56 -5.99 -3.60 6.66
CA LYS A 56 -5.41 -3.09 7.92
C LYS A 56 -3.89 -2.98 7.86
N MET A 57 -3.23 -4.07 7.46
CA MET A 57 -1.77 -4.11 7.33
C MET A 57 -1.22 -3.16 6.26
N CYS A 58 -1.96 -2.92 5.17
CA CYS A 58 -1.53 -2.00 4.12
C CYS A 58 -1.67 -0.53 4.57
N ALA A 59 -2.68 -0.22 5.36
CA ALA A 59 -2.83 1.13 5.90
C ALA A 59 -1.84 1.43 7.04
N ILE A 60 -1.62 0.48 7.96
CA ILE A 60 -0.73 0.66 9.11
C ILE A 60 0.74 0.63 8.70
N ASN A 61 1.18 -0.40 7.96
CA ASN A 61 2.58 -0.55 7.59
C ASN A 61 2.95 0.28 6.36
N GLY A 62 1.98 0.64 5.52
CA GLY A 62 2.22 1.25 4.21
C GLY A 62 2.42 2.75 4.24
N THR A 63 2.68 3.37 5.40
CA THR A 63 2.92 4.82 5.50
C THR A 63 1.84 5.65 4.78
N ILE A 64 0.59 5.17 4.73
CA ILE A 64 -0.51 5.87 4.05
C ILE A 64 -0.90 7.08 4.91
N LYS A 65 -0.08 8.13 4.85
CA LYS A 65 -0.38 9.44 5.45
C LYS A 65 -1.50 10.13 4.67
N ALA A 66 -1.55 9.88 3.36
CA ALA A 66 -2.55 10.38 2.44
C ALA A 66 -3.16 9.22 1.62
N CYS A 67 -4.46 9.26 1.40
CA CYS A 67 -5.18 8.25 0.63
C CYS A 67 -4.68 8.20 -0.82
N LEU A 68 -4.31 7.03 -1.34
CA LEU A 68 -3.83 6.88 -2.72
C LEU A 68 -4.88 7.21 -3.79
N VAL A 69 -6.16 7.27 -3.41
CA VAL A 69 -7.27 7.53 -4.34
C VAL A 69 -7.66 9.02 -4.39
N CYS A 70 -7.72 9.69 -3.23
CA CYS A 70 -8.18 11.08 -3.14
C CYS A 70 -7.18 12.05 -2.50
N ASN A 71 -6.01 11.56 -2.08
CA ASN A 71 -4.92 12.31 -1.47
C ASN A 71 -5.24 13.03 -0.14
N THR A 72 -6.42 12.79 0.44
CA THR A 72 -6.77 13.30 1.77
C THR A 72 -5.88 12.66 2.84
N THR A 73 -5.38 13.47 3.77
CA THR A 73 -4.61 12.98 4.92
C THR A 73 -5.54 12.32 5.94
N ASN A 74 -5.17 11.14 6.44
CA ASN A 74 -6.00 10.42 7.41
C ASN A 74 -5.17 10.10 8.65
N ASP A 75 -5.78 10.21 9.82
CA ASP A 75 -5.21 9.69 11.06
C ASP A 75 -5.53 8.19 11.16
N THR A 76 -4.49 7.36 11.17
CA THR A 76 -4.59 5.89 11.26
C THR A 76 -4.11 5.39 12.63
N SER A 77 -4.23 6.20 13.68
CA SER A 77 -3.70 5.86 15.01
C SER A 77 -4.36 4.65 15.68
N ALA A 78 -5.60 4.29 15.30
CA ALA A 78 -6.26 3.05 15.74
C ALA A 78 -7.41 2.63 14.79
N PRO A 79 -7.12 2.07 13.61
CA PRO A 79 -8.17 1.71 12.66
C PRO A 79 -8.80 0.36 13.01
N GLU A 80 -10.12 0.37 13.19
CA GLU A 80 -10.91 -0.85 13.36
C GLU A 80 -11.41 -1.40 12.02
N ILE A 81 -11.72 -2.70 12.03
CA ILE A 81 -12.16 -3.44 10.85
C ILE A 81 -13.59 -3.00 10.49
N ASN A 82 -13.82 -2.62 9.23
CA ASN A 82 -15.14 -2.39 8.68
C ASN A 82 -15.91 -3.72 8.64
N VAL A 83 -16.80 -3.91 9.60
CA VAL A 83 -17.57 -5.14 9.83
C VAL A 83 -18.44 -5.48 8.64
N LEU A 84 -19.07 -4.46 8.00
CA LEU A 84 -19.90 -4.65 6.83
C LEU A 84 -19.07 -5.19 5.65
N ILE A 85 -17.96 -4.54 5.32
CA ILE A 85 -17.14 -4.98 4.18
C ILE A 85 -16.54 -6.37 4.47
N SER A 86 -16.13 -6.64 5.71
CA SER A 86 -15.62 -7.96 6.11
C SER A 86 -16.66 -9.06 5.89
N SER A 87 -17.91 -8.86 6.32
CA SER A 87 -18.97 -9.85 6.16
C SER A 87 -19.34 -10.07 4.69
N LEU A 88 -19.37 -9.01 3.88
CA LEU A 88 -19.60 -9.12 2.44
C LEU A 88 -18.50 -9.91 1.73
N LEU A 89 -17.23 -9.68 2.09
CA LEU A 89 -16.09 -10.41 1.51
C LEU A 89 -16.14 -11.90 1.87
N GLU A 90 -16.40 -12.23 3.13
CA GLU A 90 -16.54 -13.62 3.59
C GLU A 90 -17.71 -14.33 2.91
N LYS A 91 -18.82 -13.62 2.70
CA LYS A 91 -20.01 -14.15 2.05
C LYS A 91 -19.81 -14.36 0.55
N TRP A 92 -19.31 -13.35 -0.16
CA TRP A 92 -19.28 -13.37 -1.64
C TRP A 92 -18.01 -14.03 -2.22
N TRP A 93 -16.90 -14.03 -1.48
CA TRP A 93 -15.61 -14.60 -1.92
C TRP A 93 -14.98 -15.49 -0.83
N SER A 94 -15.75 -16.42 -0.30
CA SER A 94 -15.33 -17.30 0.81
C SER A 94 -14.04 -18.09 0.53
N LYS A 95 -13.83 -18.53 -0.71
CA LYS A 95 -12.61 -19.24 -1.14
C LYS A 95 -11.40 -18.31 -1.12
N GLU A 96 -11.55 -17.10 -1.64
CA GLU A 96 -10.52 -16.08 -1.67
C GLU A 96 -10.14 -15.64 -0.26
N MET A 97 -11.14 -15.42 0.60
CA MET A 97 -10.90 -15.07 2.01
C MET A 97 -10.17 -16.18 2.76
N LYS A 98 -10.51 -17.46 2.51
CA LYS A 98 -9.77 -18.59 3.06
C LYS A 98 -8.33 -18.65 2.54
N GLY A 99 -8.13 -18.43 1.24
CA GLY A 99 -6.79 -18.35 0.63
C GLY A 99 -5.94 -17.23 1.24
N ILE A 100 -6.53 -16.06 1.48
CA ILE A 100 -5.84 -14.94 2.13
C ILE A 100 -5.50 -15.26 3.59
N SER A 101 -6.40 -15.92 4.33
CA SER A 101 -6.12 -16.34 5.71
C SER A 101 -4.94 -17.32 5.78
N LEU A 102 -4.85 -18.28 4.86
CA LEU A 102 -3.69 -19.17 4.77
C LEU A 102 -2.43 -18.40 4.35
N ARG A 103 -2.56 -17.39 3.48
CA ARG A 103 -1.43 -16.51 3.13
C ARG A 103 -0.91 -15.75 4.36
N THR A 104 -1.79 -15.20 5.21
CA THR A 104 -1.35 -14.49 6.42
C THR A 104 -0.73 -15.43 7.43
N GLU A 105 -1.23 -16.65 7.59
CA GLU A 105 -0.58 -17.70 8.38
C GLU A 105 0.80 -18.08 7.81
N GLY A 106 0.93 -18.24 6.49
CA GLY A 106 2.23 -18.48 5.86
C GLY A 106 3.23 -17.35 6.13
N GLU A 107 2.76 -16.09 6.16
CA GLU A 107 3.59 -14.93 6.53
C GLU A 107 4.02 -14.95 8.01
N THR A 108 3.22 -15.50 8.94
CA THR A 108 3.66 -15.68 10.34
C THR A 108 4.77 -16.72 10.41
N PHE A 109 4.68 -17.84 9.69
CA PHE A 109 5.75 -18.83 9.61
C PHE A 109 7.05 -18.27 9.02
N ILE A 110 6.98 -17.35 8.05
CA ILE A 110 8.17 -16.61 7.57
C ILE A 110 8.82 -15.83 8.72
N LYS A 111 8.03 -15.09 9.53
CA LYS A 111 8.55 -14.33 10.67
C LYS A 111 9.23 -15.24 11.69
N GLU A 112 8.70 -16.44 11.88
CA GLU A 112 9.27 -17.49 12.74
C GLU A 112 10.43 -18.27 12.09
N LYS A 113 10.83 -17.93 10.86
CA LYS A 113 11.87 -18.62 10.06
C LYS A 113 11.56 -20.09 9.76
N LYS A 114 10.29 -20.51 9.84
CA LYS A 114 9.82 -21.87 9.52
C LYS A 114 9.47 -21.98 8.04
N TYR A 115 10.46 -21.81 7.17
CA TYR A 115 10.27 -21.69 5.72
C TYR A 115 9.60 -22.91 5.07
N SER A 116 9.94 -24.13 5.49
CA SER A 116 9.33 -25.34 4.93
C SER A 116 7.83 -25.46 5.26
N LYS A 117 7.41 -24.99 6.45
CA LYS A 117 5.98 -24.94 6.82
C LYS A 117 5.26 -23.82 6.05
N ALA A 118 5.89 -22.66 5.91
CA ALA A 118 5.36 -21.57 5.10
C ALA A 118 5.12 -22.01 3.65
N LEU A 119 6.05 -22.74 3.04
CA LEU A 119 5.91 -23.23 1.67
C LEU A 119 4.72 -24.20 1.50
N LYS A 120 4.51 -25.11 2.46
CA LYS A 120 3.34 -26.01 2.46
C LYS A 120 2.03 -25.22 2.56
N THR A 121 1.95 -24.31 3.52
CA THR A 121 0.77 -23.45 3.75
C THR A 121 0.45 -22.61 2.50
N PHE A 122 1.47 -22.06 1.83
CA PHE A 122 1.27 -21.32 0.58
C PHE A 122 0.86 -22.20 -0.60
N THR A 123 1.25 -23.47 -0.59
CA THR A 123 0.84 -24.42 -1.64
C THR A 123 -0.64 -24.76 -1.48
N GLU A 124 -1.10 -25.00 -0.25
CA GLU A 124 -2.52 -25.16 0.09
C GLU A 124 -3.34 -23.91 -0.26
N ALA A 125 -2.83 -22.71 0.04
CA ALA A 125 -3.47 -21.45 -0.33
C ALA A 125 -3.60 -21.29 -1.87
N ARG A 126 -2.62 -21.77 -2.64
CA ARG A 126 -2.62 -21.69 -4.11
C ARG A 126 -3.70 -22.60 -4.71
N GLU A 127 -3.95 -23.75 -4.11
CA GLU A 127 -5.01 -24.66 -4.58
C GLU A 127 -6.39 -24.01 -4.48
N LEU A 128 -6.59 -23.14 -3.48
CA LEU A 128 -7.82 -22.36 -3.33
C LEU A 128 -7.87 -21.16 -4.30
N VAL A 129 -6.77 -20.43 -4.41
CA VAL A 129 -6.71 -19.15 -5.14
C VAL A 129 -5.43 -19.08 -5.99
N PRO A 130 -5.42 -19.70 -7.17
CA PRO A 130 -4.21 -19.75 -8.01
C PRO A 130 -3.83 -18.37 -8.59
N SER A 131 -4.78 -17.44 -8.64
CA SER A 131 -4.60 -16.09 -9.18
C SER A 131 -4.17 -15.04 -8.13
N ASP A 132 -3.96 -15.41 -6.86
CA ASP A 132 -3.46 -14.46 -5.85
C ASP A 132 -1.98 -14.14 -6.12
N HIS A 133 -1.74 -12.98 -6.75
CA HIS A 133 -0.42 -12.46 -7.06
C HIS A 133 0.44 -12.21 -5.81
N ILE A 134 -0.18 -11.84 -4.68
CA ILE A 134 0.52 -11.58 -3.42
C ILE A 134 1.04 -12.90 -2.85
N LEU A 135 0.19 -13.93 -2.85
CA LEU A 135 0.55 -15.29 -2.44
C LEU A 135 1.73 -15.81 -3.26
N LEU A 136 1.64 -15.71 -4.59
CA LEU A 136 2.69 -16.17 -5.50
C LEU A 136 4.03 -15.46 -5.24
N CYS A 137 4.01 -14.14 -5.01
CA CYS A 137 5.21 -13.40 -4.63
C CYS A 137 5.80 -13.82 -3.28
N ARG A 138 4.95 -14.07 -2.27
CA ARG A 138 5.42 -14.57 -0.97
C ARG A 138 6.02 -15.97 -1.08
N ARG A 139 5.40 -16.84 -1.87
CA ARG A 139 5.92 -18.19 -2.12
C ARG A 139 7.23 -18.16 -2.91
N SER A 140 7.33 -17.29 -3.92
CA SER A 140 8.57 -17.04 -4.66
C SER A 140 9.72 -16.66 -3.73
N GLN A 141 9.47 -15.74 -2.77
CA GLN A 141 10.47 -15.37 -1.76
C GLN A 141 10.91 -16.55 -0.90
N VAL A 142 9.99 -17.40 -0.44
CA VAL A 142 10.32 -18.60 0.34
C VAL A 142 11.11 -19.61 -0.49
N ASN A 143 10.75 -19.82 -1.75
CA ASN A 143 11.48 -20.69 -2.67
C ASN A 143 12.93 -20.22 -2.87
N LEU A 144 13.19 -18.91 -2.99
CA LEU A 144 14.56 -18.38 -3.05
C LEU A 144 15.36 -18.64 -1.78
N ILE A 145 14.72 -18.55 -0.60
CA ILE A 145 15.38 -18.83 0.68
C ILE A 145 15.76 -20.32 0.77
N LEU A 146 14.92 -21.20 0.24
CA LEU A 146 15.15 -22.65 0.20
C LEU A 146 16.09 -23.10 -0.92
N GLY A 147 16.48 -22.21 -1.84
CA GLY A 147 17.35 -22.51 -2.98
C GLY A 147 16.62 -23.07 -4.21
N ASN A 148 15.29 -23.04 -4.22
CA ASN A 148 14.44 -23.49 -5.32
C ASN A 148 14.25 -22.36 -6.34
N ASP A 149 15.35 -21.92 -6.97
CA ASP A 149 15.38 -20.69 -7.76
C ASP A 149 14.48 -20.74 -9.01
N GLN A 150 14.31 -21.91 -9.63
CA GLN A 150 13.40 -22.09 -10.78
C GLN A 150 11.92 -21.97 -10.37
N ASP A 151 11.54 -22.56 -9.24
CA ASP A 151 10.17 -22.49 -8.72
C ASP A 151 9.84 -21.06 -8.32
N ALA A 152 10.79 -20.35 -7.72
CA ALA A 152 10.66 -18.94 -7.41
C ALA A 152 10.41 -18.09 -8.67
N LEU A 153 11.11 -18.38 -9.77
CA LEU A 153 10.90 -17.67 -11.04
C LEU A 153 9.51 -17.96 -11.62
N ARG A 154 9.06 -19.23 -11.58
CA ARG A 154 7.71 -19.60 -12.06
C ARG A 154 6.63 -18.82 -11.31
N ASP A 155 6.72 -18.80 -9.99
CA ASP A 155 5.78 -18.08 -9.13
C ASP A 155 5.76 -16.57 -9.41
N ALA A 156 6.94 -15.96 -9.56
CA ALA A 156 7.03 -14.53 -9.83
C ALA A 156 6.52 -14.16 -11.23
N CYS A 157 6.77 -15.00 -12.24
CA CYS A 157 6.21 -14.81 -13.57
C CYS A 157 4.68 -14.91 -13.56
N GLU A 158 4.13 -15.88 -12.85
CA GLU A 158 2.68 -16.06 -12.70
C GLU A 158 2.04 -14.87 -11.96
N ALA A 159 2.68 -14.34 -10.92
CA ALA A 159 2.25 -13.10 -10.26
C ALA A 159 2.18 -11.91 -11.23
N THR A 160 3.21 -11.71 -12.07
CA THR A 160 3.20 -10.63 -13.09
C THR A 160 2.20 -10.86 -14.22
N LEU A 161 1.78 -12.10 -14.46
CA LEU A 161 0.76 -12.44 -15.44
C LEU A 161 -0.64 -12.10 -14.91
N HIS A 162 -0.92 -12.45 -13.65
CA HIS A 162 -2.21 -12.18 -13.02
C HIS A 162 -2.41 -10.69 -12.70
N ARG A 163 -1.33 -9.98 -12.34
CA ARG A 163 -1.33 -8.53 -12.08
C ARG A 163 -0.15 -7.82 -12.77
N PRO A 164 -0.28 -7.47 -14.05
CA PRO A 164 0.78 -6.80 -14.81
C PRO A 164 1.11 -5.39 -14.32
N GLU A 165 0.19 -4.72 -13.62
CA GLU A 165 0.35 -3.35 -13.09
C GLU A 165 0.97 -3.34 -11.70
N TRP A 166 1.06 -4.50 -11.05
CA TRP A 166 1.54 -4.58 -9.68
C TRP A 166 3.07 -4.63 -9.63
N ALA A 167 3.67 -3.52 -9.24
CA ALA A 167 5.12 -3.30 -9.23
C ALA A 167 5.90 -4.42 -8.51
N MET A 168 5.43 -4.86 -7.34
CA MET A 168 6.13 -5.85 -6.50
C MET A 168 6.31 -7.21 -7.19
N GLY A 169 5.43 -7.57 -8.14
CA GLY A 169 5.59 -8.78 -8.96
C GLY A 169 6.92 -8.79 -9.71
N TYR A 170 7.28 -7.67 -10.31
CA TYR A 170 8.55 -7.52 -11.05
C TYR A 170 9.77 -7.50 -10.13
N PHE A 171 9.64 -6.99 -8.90
CA PHE A 171 10.69 -7.08 -7.90
C PHE A 171 10.96 -8.53 -7.46
N CYS A 172 9.92 -9.34 -7.25
CA CYS A 172 10.12 -10.77 -6.99
C CYS A 172 10.74 -11.48 -8.21
N LYS A 173 10.27 -11.16 -9.42
CA LYS A 173 10.78 -11.74 -10.68
C LYS A 173 12.24 -11.41 -10.91
N SER A 174 12.66 -10.17 -10.66
CA SER A 174 14.07 -9.78 -10.79
C SER A 174 14.98 -10.53 -9.82
N ASN A 175 14.57 -10.67 -8.55
CA ASN A 175 15.36 -11.41 -7.55
C ASN A 175 15.52 -12.89 -7.94
N ALA A 176 14.48 -13.53 -8.47
CA ALA A 176 14.56 -14.90 -8.95
C ALA A 176 15.48 -15.03 -10.19
N LEU A 177 15.41 -14.08 -11.12
CA LEU A 177 16.30 -14.03 -12.28
C LEU A 177 17.77 -13.82 -11.87
N LEU A 178 18.03 -12.98 -10.87
CA LEU A 178 19.38 -12.78 -10.32
C LEU A 178 19.93 -14.06 -9.67
N ALA A 179 19.11 -14.80 -8.93
CA ALA A 179 19.50 -16.08 -8.34
C ALA A 179 19.90 -17.11 -9.40
N LEU A 180 19.21 -17.10 -10.55
CA LEU A 180 19.50 -17.92 -11.73
C LEU A 180 20.65 -17.37 -12.62
N GLY A 181 21.25 -16.23 -12.27
CA GLY A 181 22.32 -15.61 -13.06
C GLY A 181 21.86 -14.93 -14.36
N ARG A 182 20.56 -14.73 -14.56
CA ARG A 182 19.95 -14.07 -15.73
C ARG A 182 19.89 -12.55 -15.53
N GLU A 183 21.05 -11.91 -15.47
CA GLU A 183 21.20 -10.51 -15.04
C GLU A 183 20.52 -9.49 -15.96
N GLU A 184 20.60 -9.66 -17.29
CA GLU A 184 19.96 -8.74 -18.24
C GLU A 184 18.43 -8.78 -18.09
N ASP A 185 17.86 -9.97 -17.89
CA ASP A 185 16.43 -10.18 -17.70
C ASP A 185 15.97 -9.57 -16.38
N ALA A 186 16.78 -9.76 -15.32
CA ALA A 186 16.53 -9.14 -14.03
C ALA A 186 16.55 -7.62 -14.12
N LEU A 187 17.45 -7.05 -14.92
CA LEU A 187 17.53 -5.61 -15.12
C LEU A 187 16.28 -5.06 -15.81
N VAL A 188 15.77 -5.75 -16.83
CA VAL A 188 14.48 -5.39 -17.46
C VAL A 188 13.35 -5.40 -16.43
N ALA A 189 13.23 -6.47 -15.63
CA ALA A 189 12.21 -6.55 -14.58
C ALA A 189 12.36 -5.43 -13.53
N MET A 190 13.59 -5.08 -13.14
CA MET A 190 13.85 -3.97 -12.21
C MET A 190 13.46 -2.60 -12.79
N PHE A 191 13.66 -2.38 -14.09
CA PHE A 191 13.18 -1.16 -14.75
C PHE A 191 11.66 -1.08 -14.79
N VAL A 192 10.97 -2.19 -15.05
CA VAL A 192 9.51 -2.23 -14.98
C VAL A 192 9.03 -1.96 -13.55
N TYR A 193 9.69 -2.55 -12.55
CA TYR A 193 9.42 -2.24 -11.14
C TYR A 193 9.57 -0.75 -10.84
N ALA A 194 10.65 -0.10 -11.31
CA ALA A 194 10.86 1.34 -11.15
C ALA A 194 9.80 2.20 -11.85
N LEU A 195 9.28 1.73 -12.98
CA LEU A 195 8.24 2.42 -13.73
C LEU A 195 6.89 2.39 -12.98
N LEU A 196 6.53 1.24 -12.40
CA LEU A 196 5.25 1.03 -11.71
C LEU A 196 5.28 1.41 -10.23
N ALA A 197 6.45 1.56 -9.62
CA ALA A 197 6.58 1.91 -8.20
C ALA A 197 6.01 3.30 -7.88
N ASN A 198 5.50 3.42 -6.66
CA ASN A 198 5.00 4.69 -6.12
C ASN A 198 6.11 5.76 -6.09
N PRO A 199 5.75 7.05 -6.23
CA PRO A 199 6.72 8.14 -6.21
C PRO A 199 7.60 8.17 -4.96
N GLU A 200 7.05 7.80 -3.80
CA GLU A 200 7.78 7.78 -2.51
C GLU A 200 8.89 6.72 -2.48
N ASP A 201 8.71 5.60 -3.18
CA ASP A 201 9.71 4.52 -3.25
C ASP A 201 10.77 4.75 -4.33
N GLY A 202 10.56 5.74 -5.22
CA GLY A 202 11.32 5.91 -6.46
C GLY A 202 12.83 6.00 -6.26
N GLU A 203 13.31 6.72 -5.26
CA GLU A 203 14.77 6.90 -5.03
C GLU A 203 15.46 5.58 -4.67
N ARG A 204 14.86 4.79 -3.77
CA ARG A 204 15.38 3.47 -3.38
C ARG A 204 15.39 2.52 -4.57
N VAL A 205 14.31 2.51 -5.36
CA VAL A 205 14.22 1.62 -6.52
C VAL A 205 15.25 1.99 -7.59
N HIS A 206 15.45 3.29 -7.87
CA HIS A 206 16.47 3.73 -8.82
C HIS A 206 17.88 3.35 -8.38
N TYR A 207 18.16 3.36 -7.08
CA TYR A 207 19.44 2.90 -6.53
C TYR A 207 19.69 1.41 -6.81
N GLU A 208 18.70 0.54 -6.60
CA GLU A 208 18.84 -0.89 -6.87
C GLU A 208 19.04 -1.18 -8.37
N VAL A 209 18.32 -0.48 -9.25
CA VAL A 209 18.52 -0.57 -10.70
C VAL A 209 19.94 -0.14 -11.07
N ALA A 210 20.41 1.01 -10.53
CA ALA A 210 21.75 1.53 -10.80
C ALA A 210 22.85 0.58 -10.35
N LYS A 211 22.68 -0.05 -9.17
CA LYS A 211 23.61 -1.08 -8.65
C LYS A 211 23.71 -2.27 -9.61
N LEU A 212 22.58 -2.73 -10.16
CA LEU A 212 22.56 -3.84 -11.11
C LEU A 212 23.22 -3.48 -12.45
N ILE A 213 22.99 -2.27 -12.97
CA ILE A 213 23.68 -1.76 -14.16
C ILE A 213 25.19 -1.78 -13.94
N LEU A 214 25.67 -1.24 -12.82
CA LEU A 214 27.10 -1.20 -12.51
C LEU A 214 27.70 -2.59 -12.35
N LEU A 215 26.96 -3.55 -11.79
CA LEU A 215 27.39 -4.95 -11.67
C LEU A 215 27.59 -5.57 -13.07
N ILE A 216 26.60 -5.40 -13.96
CA ILE A 216 26.64 -5.94 -15.32
C ILE A 216 27.81 -5.31 -16.11
N LEU A 217 27.97 -3.98 -16.03
CA LEU A 217 29.07 -3.26 -16.70
C LEU A 217 30.45 -3.69 -16.19
N ARG A 218 30.60 -3.95 -14.88
CA ARG A 218 31.85 -4.49 -14.32
C ARG A 218 32.14 -5.89 -14.84
N ARG A 219 31.14 -6.76 -14.91
CA ARG A 219 31.30 -8.13 -15.42
C ARG A 219 31.56 -8.19 -16.92
N SER A 220 31.05 -7.24 -17.71
CA SER A 220 31.38 -7.14 -19.13
C SER A 220 32.81 -6.63 -19.33
N ALA A 221 33.28 -5.69 -18.52
CA ALA A 221 34.68 -5.23 -18.55
C ALA A 221 35.66 -6.36 -18.16
N VAL A 222 35.39 -7.09 -17.08
CA VAL A 222 36.23 -8.24 -16.66
C VAL A 222 36.27 -9.36 -17.71
N ARG A 223 35.17 -9.58 -18.45
CA ARG A 223 35.14 -10.54 -19.55
C ARG A 223 35.91 -10.09 -20.79
N ALA A 224 36.09 -8.78 -20.98
CA ALA A 224 36.86 -8.20 -22.08
C ALA A 224 38.38 -8.18 -21.79
N ASP A 225 38.79 -8.02 -20.52
CA ASP A 225 40.20 -7.87 -20.12
C ASP A 225 40.95 -9.19 -19.87
N GLY A 226 40.31 -10.34 -20.09
CA GLY A 226 40.98 -11.65 -20.03
C GLY A 226 41.01 -12.30 -18.64
N ALA A 227 40.85 -13.62 -18.65
CA ALA A 227 40.82 -14.47 -17.48
C ALA A 227 42.19 -14.51 -16.76
N GLN A 228 42.29 -13.86 -15.60
CA GLN A 228 43.19 -14.30 -14.53
C GLN A 228 42.71 -13.83 -13.15
N ALA A 229 42.55 -14.81 -12.26
CA ALA A 229 42.38 -14.71 -10.81
C ALA A 229 41.11 -13.99 -10.27
N PHE A 230 40.07 -14.77 -9.95
CA PHE A 230 39.42 -14.84 -8.62
C PHE A 230 38.17 -15.75 -8.65
N LEU A 231 38.36 -17.04 -8.95
CA LEU A 231 37.34 -18.07 -8.74
C LEU A 231 37.50 -18.71 -7.34
N SER A 232 37.47 -17.91 -6.27
CA SER A 232 37.47 -18.48 -4.90
C SER A 232 37.17 -17.45 -3.80
N ALA A 233 36.11 -16.64 -3.88
CA ALA A 233 35.74 -15.79 -2.71
C ALA A 233 34.29 -15.24 -2.63
N SER A 234 33.26 -15.84 -3.25
CA SER A 234 31.88 -15.29 -3.15
C SER A 234 30.76 -16.29 -2.84
N ARG A 235 31.10 -17.45 -2.30
CA ARG A 235 30.13 -18.29 -1.57
C ARG A 235 30.25 -18.00 -0.07
N ARG A 236 29.66 -16.91 0.40
CA ARG A 236 29.22 -16.63 1.79
C ARG A 236 29.05 -15.12 1.95
N ASP A 237 27.88 -14.59 1.59
CA ASP A 237 27.06 -13.80 2.52
C ASP A 237 25.68 -13.56 1.90
N ARG A 238 24.86 -14.62 1.89
CA ARG A 238 23.40 -14.47 1.70
C ARG A 238 22.78 -14.33 3.08
N ARG A 239 22.80 -13.12 3.62
CA ARG A 239 21.93 -12.73 4.73
C ARG A 239 21.33 -11.36 4.41
N CYS A 240 20.01 -11.28 4.43
CA CYS A 240 19.29 -10.03 4.69
C CYS A 240 19.25 -9.82 6.21
N PRO A 241 19.78 -8.71 6.73
CA PRO A 241 19.36 -8.21 8.04
C PRO A 241 18.48 -6.97 7.88
N LYS A 242 17.45 -6.90 8.73
CA LYS A 242 16.48 -5.81 8.91
C LYS A 242 17.09 -4.49 9.44
N GLU A 243 18.35 -4.17 9.12
CA GLU A 243 19.09 -3.05 9.72
C GLU A 243 19.47 -1.94 8.72
N ILE A 244 19.12 -2.09 7.45
CA ILE A 244 19.37 -1.04 6.42
C ILE A 244 18.31 0.08 6.46
N GLU A 245 17.16 -0.14 7.11
CA GLU A 245 16.12 0.89 7.27
C GLU A 245 16.54 2.04 8.20
N LYS A 246 17.46 1.81 9.14
CA LYS A 246 17.86 2.83 10.14
C LYS A 246 19.09 3.65 9.72
N ALA A 247 20.04 3.04 9.02
CA ALA A 247 21.31 3.70 8.67
C ALA A 247 21.23 4.65 7.46
N ALA A 248 20.26 4.45 6.54
CA ALA A 248 20.11 5.32 5.36
C ALA A 248 19.48 6.68 5.69
N ALA A 249 18.68 6.77 6.77
CA ALA A 249 18.02 8.00 7.19
C ALA A 249 18.97 9.01 7.86
N GLU A 250 20.08 8.55 8.46
CA GLU A 250 20.98 9.41 9.24
C GLU A 250 22.07 10.08 8.39
N SER A 251 22.43 9.52 7.22
CA SER A 251 23.52 10.07 6.39
C SER A 251 23.10 11.20 5.43
N LEU A 252 21.80 11.44 5.22
CA LEU A 252 21.30 12.43 4.24
C LEU A 252 20.97 13.81 4.82
N ARG A 253 21.09 14.03 6.14
CA ARG A 253 20.96 15.37 6.74
C ARG A 253 22.18 16.27 6.53
N ALA A 254 23.30 15.73 6.05
CA ALA A 254 24.55 16.47 5.92
C ALA A 254 25.10 16.44 4.48
N LYS A 255 24.53 17.28 3.60
CA LYS A 255 25.24 18.07 2.55
C LYS A 255 24.28 18.52 1.46
N ARG A 256 23.56 19.61 1.76
CA ARG A 256 22.94 20.47 0.75
C ARG A 256 23.94 21.57 0.42
N LYS A 257 24.56 21.56 -0.77
CA LYS A 257 25.02 22.79 -1.46
C LYS A 257 25.49 22.55 -2.90
N LYS A 258 24.73 23.17 -3.82
CA LYS A 258 25.09 23.72 -5.15
C LYS A 258 25.83 22.82 -6.15
N ARG A 259 25.20 22.61 -7.32
CA ARG A 259 25.59 23.35 -8.55
C ARG A 259 24.58 23.26 -9.70
N ARG A 260 24.63 24.33 -10.49
CA ARG A 260 23.74 24.77 -11.57
C ARG A 260 23.85 23.93 -12.85
N SER A 261 22.75 23.97 -13.58
CA SER A 261 22.50 23.56 -14.96
C SER A 261 23.52 24.05 -15.99
N SER A 262 23.81 23.20 -16.98
CA SER A 262 24.01 23.64 -18.35
C SER A 262 23.33 22.67 -19.32
N SER A 263 22.70 23.26 -20.32
CA SER A 263 21.87 22.63 -21.34
C SER A 263 22.74 21.83 -22.31
N ILE A 264 22.46 20.53 -22.46
CA ILE A 264 22.99 19.73 -23.56
C ILE A 264 21.78 19.31 -24.41
N LYS A 265 21.60 20.05 -25.51
CA LYS A 265 20.69 19.73 -26.61
C LYS A 265 21.43 18.80 -27.59
N THR A 266 21.60 17.54 -27.20
CA THR A 266 21.82 16.43 -28.12
C THR A 266 20.82 15.36 -27.70
N SER A 267 20.09 14.79 -28.66
CA SER A 267 19.04 13.82 -28.40
C SER A 267 19.56 12.74 -27.45
N PHE A 268 19.00 12.70 -26.24
CA PHE A 268 19.37 11.76 -25.16
C PHE A 268 19.34 10.29 -25.64
N HIS A 269 18.56 10.04 -26.69
CA HIS A 269 18.42 8.78 -27.38
C HIS A 269 19.70 8.30 -28.10
N HIS A 270 20.56 9.22 -28.59
CA HIS A 270 21.77 8.88 -29.34
C HIS A 270 22.95 8.53 -28.41
N PHE A 271 23.06 9.18 -27.24
CA PHE A 271 24.17 8.96 -26.30
C PHE A 271 24.11 7.61 -25.56
N ILE A 272 22.93 6.99 -25.44
CA ILE A 272 22.75 5.72 -24.70
C ILE A 272 22.88 4.49 -25.61
N THR A 273 22.52 4.63 -26.90
CA THR A 273 22.35 3.47 -27.79
C THR A 273 23.64 3.02 -28.49
N GLU A 274 24.62 3.91 -28.68
CA GLU A 274 25.83 3.58 -29.46
C GLU A 274 26.99 3.04 -28.62
N ASP A 275 27.15 3.47 -27.37
CA ASP A 275 28.37 3.14 -26.58
C ASP A 275 28.25 1.88 -25.70
N VAL A 276 27.06 1.30 -25.52
CA VAL A 276 26.87 0.07 -24.71
C VAL A 276 25.81 -0.86 -25.31
N PRO A 277 26.20 -1.89 -26.09
CA PRO A 277 25.27 -2.84 -26.73
C PRO A 277 24.29 -3.51 -25.75
N VAL A 278 24.73 -3.75 -24.51
CA VAL A 278 23.90 -4.32 -23.43
C VAL A 278 22.72 -3.40 -23.09
N VAL A 279 22.94 -2.09 -23.03
CA VAL A 279 21.89 -1.12 -22.68
C VAL A 279 20.86 -1.02 -23.81
N ALA A 280 21.29 -1.00 -25.07
CA ALA A 280 20.39 -1.00 -26.21
C ALA A 280 19.47 -2.25 -26.22
N ARG A 281 20.01 -3.44 -25.95
CA ARG A 281 19.22 -4.68 -25.83
C ARG A 281 18.21 -4.62 -24.69
N VAL A 282 18.63 -4.13 -23.52
CA VAL A 282 17.74 -3.98 -22.35
C VAL A 282 16.61 -3.00 -22.64
N MET A 283 16.90 -1.87 -23.30
CA MET A 283 15.89 -0.86 -23.64
C MET A 283 14.86 -1.34 -24.67
N SER A 284 15.28 -2.11 -25.69
CA SER A 284 14.37 -2.75 -26.65
C SER A 284 13.39 -3.70 -25.94
N ARG A 285 13.91 -4.55 -25.05
CA ARG A 285 13.10 -5.52 -24.28
C ARG A 285 12.18 -4.84 -23.29
N LEU A 286 12.65 -3.79 -22.62
CA LEU A 286 11.85 -2.97 -21.72
C LEU A 286 10.65 -2.36 -22.46
N SER A 287 10.87 -1.81 -23.65
CA SER A 287 9.81 -1.24 -24.47
C SER A 287 8.74 -2.27 -24.84
N SER A 288 9.15 -3.51 -25.14
CA SER A 288 8.24 -4.63 -25.39
C SER A 288 7.41 -5.00 -24.15
N GLU A 289 8.05 -5.13 -22.97
CA GLU A 289 7.34 -5.44 -21.72
C GLU A 289 6.35 -4.33 -21.33
N VAL A 290 6.74 -3.06 -21.46
CA VAL A 290 5.85 -1.93 -21.20
C VAL A 290 4.63 -1.95 -22.13
N SER A 291 4.82 -2.31 -23.40
CA SER A 291 3.72 -2.44 -24.36
C SER A 291 2.74 -3.56 -24.01
N LYS A 292 3.24 -4.70 -23.48
CA LYS A 292 2.38 -5.78 -22.98
C LYS A 292 1.53 -5.33 -21.81
N ILE A 293 2.14 -4.65 -20.84
CA ILE A 293 1.44 -4.14 -19.65
C ILE A 293 0.33 -3.19 -20.07
N LYS A 294 0.58 -2.25 -20.98
CA LYS A 294 -0.44 -1.32 -21.52
C LYS A 294 -1.66 -2.03 -22.10
N ASN A 295 -1.46 -3.15 -22.78
CA ASN A 295 -2.55 -3.91 -23.40
C ASN A 295 -3.31 -4.79 -22.39
N CYS A 296 -2.75 -5.04 -21.21
CA CYS A 296 -3.34 -5.88 -20.17
C CYS A 296 -4.15 -5.12 -19.10
N VAL A 297 -4.08 -3.78 -19.05
CA VAL A 297 -4.61 -2.92 -17.95
C VAL A 297 -6.10 -3.11 -17.62
N ASN A 298 -6.87 -3.81 -18.45
CA ASN A 298 -8.31 -4.02 -18.25
C ASN A 298 -8.74 -5.49 -18.06
N SER A 299 -7.81 -6.44 -17.82
CA SER A 299 -8.17 -7.87 -17.83
C SER A 299 -8.75 -8.41 -16.52
N TYR A 300 -8.40 -7.82 -15.36
CA TYR A 300 -8.83 -8.36 -14.08
C TYR A 300 -10.13 -7.73 -13.60
N LYS A 301 -11.24 -8.44 -13.77
CA LYS A 301 -12.56 -8.04 -13.24
C LYS A 301 -12.94 -8.94 -12.08
N VAL A 302 -13.26 -8.33 -10.94
CA VAL A 302 -13.88 -9.03 -9.81
C VAL A 302 -15.36 -9.15 -10.08
N THR A 303 -15.87 -10.37 -10.20
CA THR A 303 -17.31 -10.63 -10.36
C THR A 303 -17.90 -11.15 -9.06
N VAL A 304 -19.02 -10.59 -8.64
CA VAL A 304 -19.86 -11.14 -7.56
C VAL A 304 -20.77 -12.21 -8.17
N ASN A 305 -20.86 -13.37 -7.53
CA ASN A 305 -21.89 -14.33 -7.91
C ASN A 305 -23.26 -13.86 -7.41
N ASN A 306 -24.14 -13.47 -8.35
CA ASN A 306 -25.47 -12.97 -8.04
C ASN A 306 -26.33 -13.96 -7.24
N SER A 307 -26.03 -15.26 -7.23
CA SER A 307 -26.76 -16.23 -6.41
C SER A 307 -26.54 -16.05 -4.90
N VAL A 308 -25.47 -15.37 -4.50
CA VAL A 308 -25.05 -15.20 -3.10
C VAL A 308 -25.31 -13.77 -2.59
N SER A 309 -25.60 -12.84 -3.51
CA SER A 309 -25.93 -11.45 -3.18
C SER A 309 -27.43 -11.30 -2.90
N HIS A 310 -27.76 -10.69 -1.76
CA HIS A 310 -29.15 -10.39 -1.40
C HIS A 310 -29.29 -8.89 -1.13
N SER A 311 -30.48 -8.32 -1.37
CA SER A 311 -30.75 -6.90 -1.07
C SER A 311 -30.49 -6.55 0.40
N SER A 312 -30.72 -7.51 1.30
CA SER A 312 -30.48 -7.39 2.73
C SER A 312 -29.01 -7.20 3.10
N ASP A 313 -28.08 -7.54 2.22
CA ASP A 313 -26.64 -7.33 2.43
C ASP A 313 -26.27 -5.84 2.50
N PHE A 314 -27.14 -4.97 2.01
CA PHE A 314 -26.95 -3.53 1.97
C PHE A 314 -27.91 -2.77 2.88
N GLU A 315 -28.56 -3.44 3.83
CA GLU A 315 -29.51 -2.79 4.73
C GLU A 315 -28.82 -2.15 5.94
N CYS A 316 -29.21 -0.91 6.23
CA CYS A 316 -28.78 -0.22 7.44
C CYS A 316 -29.49 -0.82 8.66
N PRO A 317 -28.77 -1.18 9.73
CA PRO A 317 -29.35 -1.80 10.92
C PRO A 317 -30.25 -0.87 11.76
N LEU A 318 -30.35 0.41 11.40
CA LEU A 318 -31.19 1.40 12.10
C LEU A 318 -32.50 1.69 11.37
N CYS A 319 -32.47 1.79 10.04
CA CYS A 319 -33.67 2.08 9.25
C CYS A 319 -34.18 0.90 8.44
N PHE A 320 -33.43 -0.21 8.35
CA PHE A 320 -33.76 -1.40 7.56
C PHE A 320 -33.98 -1.11 6.07
N LEU A 321 -33.43 0.00 5.58
CA LEU A 321 -33.40 0.38 4.18
C LEU A 321 -31.97 0.24 3.65
N CYS A 322 -31.84 0.18 2.32
CA CYS A 322 -30.54 0.20 1.66
C CYS A 322 -29.69 1.39 2.16
N PHE A 323 -28.39 1.16 2.38
CA PHE A 323 -27.46 2.18 2.85
C PHE A 323 -27.50 3.43 1.95
N TRP A 324 -27.81 4.57 2.58
CA TRP A 324 -27.72 5.89 1.95
C TRP A 324 -26.66 6.71 2.68
N GLU A 325 -25.66 7.18 1.93
CA GLU A 325 -24.46 7.85 2.47
C GLU A 325 -23.86 7.08 3.67
N PRO A 326 -23.36 5.85 3.46
CA PRO A 326 -22.85 5.02 4.56
C PRO A 326 -21.65 5.67 5.25
N VAL A 327 -21.68 5.69 6.58
CA VAL A 327 -20.59 6.14 7.44
C VAL A 327 -20.15 4.98 8.32
N THR A 328 -18.87 4.62 8.24
CA THR A 328 -18.25 3.63 9.10
C THR A 328 -17.69 4.32 10.35
N THR A 329 -18.16 3.88 11.51
CA THR A 329 -17.74 4.37 12.82
C THR A 329 -16.34 3.88 13.19
N VAL A 330 -15.72 4.49 14.21
CA VAL A 330 -14.39 4.10 14.72
C VAL A 330 -14.34 2.68 15.27
N CYS A 331 -15.49 2.06 15.59
CA CYS A 331 -15.57 0.66 15.99
C CYS A 331 -15.88 -0.29 14.81
N GLY A 332 -15.87 0.22 13.58
CA GLY A 332 -16.01 -0.61 12.37
C GLY A 332 -17.44 -0.83 11.87
N HIS A 333 -18.47 -0.41 12.62
CA HIS A 333 -19.86 -0.55 12.21
C HIS A 333 -20.30 0.54 11.23
N THR A 334 -21.11 0.19 10.23
CA THR A 334 -21.56 1.09 9.17
C THR A 334 -23.06 1.39 9.27
N PHE A 335 -23.43 2.66 9.11
CA PHE A 335 -24.81 3.17 9.21
C PHE A 335 -25.06 4.22 8.13
N CYS A 336 -26.31 4.51 7.79
CA CYS A 336 -26.62 5.72 7.03
C CYS A 336 -26.23 6.97 7.84
N ARG A 337 -25.67 7.99 7.18
CA ARG A 337 -25.27 9.26 7.82
C ARG A 337 -26.36 9.86 8.70
N ALA A 338 -27.59 9.95 8.17
CA ALA A 338 -28.74 10.49 8.88
C ALA A 338 -29.18 9.62 10.08
N CYS A 339 -29.11 8.29 9.94
CA CYS A 339 -29.49 7.37 11.02
C CYS A 339 -28.51 7.42 12.18
N LEU A 340 -27.21 7.45 11.90
CA LEU A 340 -26.19 7.60 12.92
C LEU A 340 -26.31 8.94 13.65
N ALA A 341 -26.50 10.04 12.91
CA ALA A 341 -26.66 11.38 13.49
C ALA A 341 -27.82 11.42 14.52
N ARG A 342 -29.00 10.93 14.15
CA ARG A 342 -30.16 10.85 15.07
C ARG A 342 -29.88 9.98 16.29
N SER A 343 -29.16 8.87 16.12
CA SER A 343 -28.82 8.02 17.26
C SER A 343 -27.84 8.72 18.23
N LEU A 344 -26.95 9.55 17.72
CA LEU A 344 -25.96 10.26 18.51
C LEU A 344 -26.57 11.43 19.32
N ASP A 345 -27.76 11.92 18.96
CA ASP A 345 -28.51 12.90 19.76
C ASP A 345 -28.91 12.34 21.14
N HIS A 346 -29.06 11.02 21.25
CA HIS A 346 -29.44 10.34 22.49
C HIS A 346 -28.24 9.75 23.25
N ALA A 347 -27.29 9.14 22.54
CA ALA A 347 -26.14 8.50 23.16
C ALA A 347 -24.90 8.55 22.26
N SER A 348 -23.75 8.93 22.84
CA SER A 348 -22.46 8.98 22.16
C SER A 348 -21.79 7.60 21.97
N GLN A 349 -22.58 6.56 21.71
CA GLN A 349 -22.15 5.17 21.64
C GLN A 349 -22.63 4.53 20.35
N CYS A 350 -21.89 3.54 19.86
CA CYS A 350 -22.31 2.77 18.70
C CYS A 350 -23.64 2.06 19.00
N PRO A 351 -24.66 2.18 18.13
CA PRO A 351 -25.95 1.53 18.33
C PRO A 351 -25.84 0.00 18.48
N LEU A 352 -24.89 -0.61 17.77
CA LEU A 352 -24.69 -2.06 17.73
C LEU A 352 -23.83 -2.58 18.88
N CYS A 353 -22.59 -2.10 19.03
CA CYS A 353 -21.64 -2.66 19.99
C CYS A 353 -21.44 -1.83 21.27
N LYS A 354 -22.13 -0.69 21.41
CA LYS A 354 -22.04 0.24 22.55
C LYS A 354 -20.65 0.86 22.80
N THR A 355 -19.67 0.58 21.95
CA THR A 355 -18.36 1.26 21.99
C THR A 355 -18.58 2.76 21.94
N SER A 356 -17.88 3.47 22.83
CA SER A 356 -17.90 4.93 22.86
C SER A 356 -17.43 5.48 21.51
N LEU A 357 -18.28 6.29 20.87
CA LEU A 357 -17.93 7.04 19.66
C LEU A 357 -17.41 8.45 20.01
N ARG A 358 -17.07 8.67 21.29
CA ARG A 358 -16.48 9.91 21.80
C ARG A 358 -15.09 10.08 21.18
N GLY A 359 -15.02 10.86 20.11
CA GLY A 359 -13.83 11.14 19.33
C GLY A 359 -14.17 12.07 18.16
N ILE A 360 -13.14 12.59 17.50
CA ILE A 360 -13.30 13.30 16.22
C ILE A 360 -13.86 12.30 15.21
N LEU A 361 -15.12 12.50 14.80
CA LEU A 361 -15.86 11.65 13.88
C LEU A 361 -15.46 11.91 12.41
N GLU A 362 -15.15 13.16 12.07
CA GLU A 362 -14.80 13.56 10.71
C GLU A 362 -13.93 14.82 10.76
N VAL A 363 -12.89 14.91 9.93
CA VAL A 363 -12.16 16.17 9.69
C VAL A 363 -12.17 16.45 8.20
N LYS A 364 -12.80 17.54 7.81
CA LYS A 364 -12.88 17.99 6.41
C LYS A 364 -11.97 19.21 6.20
N PRO A 365 -10.79 19.04 5.59
CA PRO A 365 -9.89 20.15 5.29
C PRO A 365 -10.39 21.00 4.11
N PHE A 366 -10.06 22.28 4.12
CA PHE A 366 -10.25 23.24 3.05
C PHE A 366 -8.91 23.65 2.43
N ASN A 367 -8.93 24.13 1.19
CA ASN A 367 -7.73 24.49 0.42
C ASN A 367 -6.93 25.67 1.00
N ASP A 368 -7.51 26.41 1.94
CA ASP A 368 -6.92 27.55 2.65
C ASP A 368 -6.31 27.16 4.00
N GLY A 369 -6.19 25.86 4.29
CA GLY A 369 -5.62 25.34 5.53
C GLY A 369 -6.60 25.25 6.70
N ARG A 370 -7.88 25.61 6.49
CA ARG A 370 -8.92 25.45 7.52
C ARG A 370 -9.44 24.01 7.55
N SER A 371 -10.08 23.59 8.64
CA SER A 371 -10.73 22.28 8.72
C SER A 371 -12.04 22.35 9.50
N ILE A 372 -13.08 21.65 9.05
CA ILE A 372 -14.27 21.37 9.86
C ILE A 372 -14.06 20.05 10.58
N VAL A 373 -14.16 20.09 11.91
CA VAL A 373 -14.09 18.91 12.75
C VAL A 373 -15.50 18.57 13.20
N HIS A 374 -16.02 17.43 12.75
CA HIS A 374 -17.17 16.80 13.35
C HIS A 374 -16.65 15.98 14.54
N ALA A 375 -16.98 16.37 15.76
CA ALA A 375 -16.55 15.67 16.97
C ALA A 375 -17.71 15.55 17.94
N VAL A 376 -17.75 14.45 18.68
CA VAL A 376 -18.65 14.33 19.82
C VAL A 376 -17.96 14.93 21.04
N GLY A 377 -18.57 15.96 21.63
CA GLY A 377 -18.08 16.57 22.87
C GLY A 377 -17.97 15.52 23.99
N THR A 378 -16.81 15.43 24.63
CA THR A 378 -16.54 14.45 25.68
C THR A 378 -16.99 14.90 27.06
N ARG A 379 -17.19 16.21 27.25
CA ARG A 379 -17.56 16.85 28.52
C ARG A 379 -18.52 18.00 28.24
N ARG A 380 -19.48 18.22 29.14
CA ARG A 380 -20.30 19.42 29.11
C ARG A 380 -19.42 20.60 29.46
N PHE A 381 -19.55 21.68 28.70
CA PHE A 381 -18.85 22.92 28.98
C PHE A 381 -19.79 24.09 28.78
N ARG A 382 -19.56 25.15 29.55
CA ARG A 382 -20.21 26.45 29.36
C ARG A 382 -19.26 27.35 28.60
N CYS A 383 -19.77 28.00 27.56
CA CYS A 383 -19.04 29.07 26.88
C CYS A 383 -19.05 30.30 27.80
N VAL A 384 -17.90 30.66 28.36
CA VAL A 384 -17.73 31.81 29.27
C VAL A 384 -17.64 33.10 28.47
N THR A 385 -16.80 33.11 27.43
CA THR A 385 -16.65 34.25 26.54
C THR A 385 -16.48 33.79 25.10
N LYS A 386 -17.02 34.58 24.17
CA LYS A 386 -16.81 34.40 22.73
C LYS A 386 -15.79 35.43 22.26
N SER A 387 -14.87 35.02 21.40
CA SER A 387 -13.84 35.87 20.81
C SER A 387 -13.54 35.43 19.39
N MET A 388 -12.64 36.14 18.71
CA MET A 388 -12.16 35.76 17.39
C MET A 388 -10.63 35.77 17.39
N ARG A 389 -10.01 34.67 16.94
CA ARG A 389 -8.56 34.56 16.75
C ARG A 389 -8.30 34.04 15.34
N ASP A 390 -7.48 34.76 14.59
CA ASP A 390 -7.05 34.39 13.23
C ASP A 390 -8.22 34.08 12.26
N GLY A 391 -9.35 34.81 12.42
CA GLY A 391 -10.55 34.63 11.58
C GLY A 391 -11.46 33.48 12.01
N TYR A 392 -11.20 32.84 13.15
CA TYR A 392 -12.05 31.80 13.72
C TYR A 392 -12.75 32.28 14.99
N ASN A 393 -14.03 31.93 15.11
CA ASN A 393 -14.77 32.09 16.37
C ASN A 393 -14.15 31.17 17.43
N THR A 394 -13.48 31.78 18.39
CA THR A 394 -12.93 31.10 19.57
C THR A 394 -13.84 31.34 20.76
N SER A 395 -13.77 30.45 21.75
CA SER A 395 -14.52 30.62 22.98
C SER A 395 -13.71 30.10 24.15
N THR A 396 -13.67 30.88 25.23
CA THR A 396 -13.15 30.39 26.50
C THR A 396 -14.24 29.54 27.13
N ILE A 397 -13.91 28.30 27.46
CA ILE A 397 -14.86 27.34 28.00
C ILE A 397 -14.54 27.03 29.46
N GLU A 398 -15.58 26.79 30.24
CA GLU A 398 -15.50 26.23 31.58
C GLU A 398 -16.13 24.84 31.55
N TYR A 399 -15.40 23.81 31.99
CA TYR A 399 -15.93 22.46 32.04
C TYR A 399 -16.94 22.34 33.19
N ILE A 400 -18.10 21.76 32.89
CA ILE A 400 -19.12 21.45 33.89
C ILE A 400 -18.86 20.03 34.37
N GLU A 401 -18.57 19.87 35.65
CA GLU A 401 -18.51 18.56 36.30
C GLU A 401 -19.91 18.14 36.74
N ASP A 402 -20.30 16.93 36.35
CA ASP A 402 -21.56 16.33 36.78
C ASP A 402 -21.40 15.91 38.25
N LYS A 403 -22.16 16.53 39.16
CA LYS A 403 -22.22 16.07 40.55
C LYS A 403 -22.98 14.74 40.58
N VAL A 404 -22.30 13.68 41.01
CA VAL A 404 -22.96 12.40 41.30
C VAL A 404 -23.88 12.63 42.51
N VAL A 405 -25.18 12.45 42.29
CA VAL A 405 -26.19 12.59 43.33
C VAL A 405 -26.18 11.29 44.15
N SER A 406 -26.17 11.39 45.49
CA SER A 406 -26.32 10.22 46.35
C SER A 406 -27.71 9.60 46.19
N ASP A 407 -27.84 8.30 46.40
CA ASP A 407 -29.14 7.59 46.28
C ASP A 407 -30.22 8.19 47.20
N GLU A 408 -29.82 8.84 48.30
CA GLU A 408 -30.70 9.53 49.25
C GLU A 408 -31.31 10.83 48.69
N ASP A 409 -30.63 11.49 47.75
CA ASP A 409 -31.06 12.77 47.15
C ASP A 409 -31.73 12.59 45.77
N LEU A 410 -31.68 11.38 45.20
CA LEU A 410 -32.33 11.02 43.95
C LEU A 410 -33.86 11.30 43.93
N PRO A 411 -34.63 11.03 45.00
CA PRO A 411 -36.07 11.29 45.02
C PRO A 411 -36.43 12.78 44.94
N LYS A 412 -35.53 13.67 45.41
CA LYS A 412 -35.74 15.13 45.41
C LYS A 412 -35.59 15.76 44.02
N LEU A 413 -34.93 15.06 43.10
CA LEU A 413 -34.73 15.49 41.71
C LEU A 413 -35.79 14.93 40.75
N GLN A 414 -36.61 13.98 41.22
CA GLN A 414 -37.68 13.36 40.43
C GLN A 414 -39.04 14.03 40.63
N THR A 415 -39.19 14.95 41.57
CA THR A 415 -40.42 15.73 41.72
C THR A 415 -40.38 16.95 40.80
N PRO A 416 -41.34 17.11 39.86
CA PRO A 416 -41.44 18.31 39.06
C PRO A 416 -41.78 19.50 39.97
N SER A 417 -41.16 20.65 39.69
CA SER A 417 -41.54 21.94 40.27
C SER A 417 -42.70 22.56 39.49
#